data_AF-A0A2R4CC03-F1
#
_entry.id   AF-A0A2R4CC03-F1
#
_cell.length_a   1.000
_cell.length_b   1.000
_cell.length_c   1.000
_cell.angle_alpha   90.00
_cell.angle_beta   90.00
_cell.angle_gamma   90.00
#
_symmetry.space_group_name_H-M   'P 1'
#
loop_
_entity.id
_entity.type
_entity.pdbx_description
1 polymer ?
#
loop_
_entity_poly.entity_id
_entity_poly.type
_entity_poly.pdbx_seq_one_letter_code
_entity_poly.pdbx_strand_id
1 'polypeptide(L)'
;MSAVPDELVNQLIFGNGGRVSDYFIERTPVSEMLCYRNAEGREFDLPISDAALGDAVIARLKALGVRIVEIEASRAVPTSMDNS
;
A
#
# COMPACT_ATOMS: atom_id res chain seq x y z
N MET A 1 1.32 24.14 -3.11
CA MET A 1 1.58 22.70 -3.33
C MET A 1 2.91 22.39 -2.67
N SER A 2 2.90 21.89 -1.44
CA SER A 2 4.09 21.26 -0.88
C SER A 2 4.17 19.89 -1.55
N ALA A 3 4.99 19.77 -2.58
CA ALA A 3 5.28 18.47 -3.17
C ALA A 3 5.93 17.62 -2.06
N VAL A 4 5.37 16.45 -1.80
CA VAL A 4 6.01 15.47 -0.92
C VAL A 4 7.39 15.18 -1.49
N PRO A 5 8.49 15.32 -0.71
CA PRO A 5 9.83 15.09 -1.24
C PRO A 5 10.00 13.63 -1.69
N ASP A 6 10.59 13.43 -2.87
CA ASP A 6 10.90 12.09 -3.39
C ASP A 6 11.78 11.28 -2.42
N GLU A 7 12.65 11.96 -1.67
CA GLU A 7 13.48 11.32 -0.64
C GLU A 7 12.63 10.68 0.46
N LEU A 8 11.58 11.36 0.93
CA LEU A 8 10.68 10.82 1.95
C LEU A 8 9.90 9.61 1.42
N VAL A 9 9.46 9.68 0.17
CA VAL A 9 8.78 8.56 -0.50
C VAL A 9 9.72 7.36 -0.62
N ASN A 10 10.95 7.57 -1.09
CA ASN A 10 11.94 6.51 -1.24
C ASN A 10 12.36 5.95 0.14
N GLN A 11 12.47 6.78 1.17
CA GLN A 11 12.77 6.33 2.52
C GLN A 11 11.67 5.40 3.07
N LEU A 12 10.40 5.70 2.79
CA LEU A 12 9.28 4.85 3.21
C LEU A 12 9.30 3.48 2.50
N ILE A 13 9.61 3.45 1.21
CA ILE A 13 9.63 2.23 0.40
C ILE A 13 10.91 1.39 0.63
N PHE A 14 12.06 2.05 0.72
CA PHE A 14 13.38 1.39 0.66
C PHE A 14 14.20 1.53 1.94
N GLY A 15 13.86 2.45 2.85
CA GLY A 15 14.69 2.81 4.01
C GLY A 15 14.95 1.65 4.97
N ASN A 16 14.06 0.66 5.01
CA ASN A 16 14.18 -0.55 5.83
C ASN A 16 14.56 -1.80 5.01
N GLY A 17 15.10 -1.63 3.80
CA GLY A 17 15.44 -2.74 2.90
C GLY A 17 14.25 -3.34 2.14
N GLY A 18 13.10 -2.65 2.15
CA GLY A 18 11.94 -3.02 1.34
C GLY A 18 12.25 -2.98 -0.16
N ARG A 19 11.58 -3.84 -0.92
CA ARG A 19 11.69 -3.91 -2.38
C ARG A 19 10.33 -3.65 -3.00
N VAL A 20 10.31 -3.17 -4.24
CA VAL A 20 9.05 -2.95 -4.98
C VAL A 20 8.18 -4.22 -5.03
N SER A 21 8.82 -5.40 -5.12
CA SER A 21 8.16 -6.71 -5.10
C SER A 21 7.42 -7.04 -3.80
N ASP A 22 7.76 -6.36 -2.71
CA ASP A 22 7.17 -6.57 -1.41
C ASP A 22 5.89 -5.73 -1.25
N TYR A 23 5.59 -4.85 -2.20
CA TYR A 23 4.38 -4.03 -2.19
C TYR A 23 3.43 -4.45 -3.31
N PHE A 24 2.15 -4.26 -3.06
CA PHE A 24 1.10 -4.34 -4.08
C PHE A 24 0.00 -3.32 -3.76
N ILE A 25 -0.76 -2.95 -4.78
CA ILE A 25 -1.88 -2.04 -4.61
C ILE A 25 -3.15 -2.84 -4.84
N GLU A 26 -4.01 -2.91 -3.83
CA GLU A 26 -5.38 -3.35 -4.01
C GLU A 26 -6.19 -2.20 -4.60
N ARG A 27 -6.85 -2.45 -5.73
CA ARG A 27 -7.70 -1.47 -6.39
C ARG A 27 -9.14 -1.94 -6.37
N THR A 28 -10.00 -1.07 -5.89
CA THR A 28 -11.46 -1.13 -6.07
C THR A 28 -11.86 -0.06 -7.09
N PRO A 29 -13.12 -0.06 -7.59
CA PRO A 29 -13.59 0.98 -8.50
C PRO A 29 -13.54 2.42 -7.93
N VAL A 30 -13.46 2.56 -6.60
CA VAL A 30 -13.57 3.87 -5.91
C VAL A 30 -12.37 4.21 -5.04
N SER A 31 -11.44 3.27 -4.82
CA SER A 31 -10.35 3.43 -3.87
C SER A 31 -9.16 2.53 -4.21
N GLU A 32 -7.97 2.97 -3.83
CA GLU A 32 -6.74 2.20 -3.88
C GLU A 32 -6.13 2.09 -2.48
N MET A 33 -5.66 0.90 -2.13
CA MET A 33 -5.03 0.62 -0.85
C MET A 33 -3.64 0.05 -1.09
N LEU A 34 -2.65 0.60 -0.38
CA LEU A 34 -1.29 0.09 -0.40
C LEU A 34 -1.17 -1.07 0.58
N CYS A 35 -0.69 -2.21 0.09
CA CYS A 35 -0.45 -3.39 0.88
C CYS A 35 1.03 -3.78 0.80
N TYR A 36 1.52 -4.43 1.85
CA TYR A 36 2.88 -4.92 1.98
C TYR A 36 2.88 -6.40 2.31
N ARG A 37 3.82 -7.15 1.72
CA ARG A 37 4.08 -8.55 1.98
C ARG A 37 5.40 -8.69 2.72
N ASN A 38 5.36 -9.25 3.93
CA ASN A 38 6.56 -9.48 4.71
C ASN A 38 7.38 -10.68 4.19
N ALA A 39 8.57 -10.89 4.77
CA ALA A 39 9.46 -12.00 4.39
C ALA A 39 8.85 -13.41 4.62
N GLU A 40 7.83 -13.51 5.48
CA GLU A 40 7.08 -14.76 5.73
C GLU A 40 5.96 -14.98 4.71
N GLY A 41 5.78 -14.06 3.75
CA GLY A 41 4.73 -14.10 2.74
C GLY A 41 3.37 -13.61 3.22
N ARG A 42 3.28 -13.05 4.42
CA ARG A 42 2.03 -12.50 4.98
C ARG A 42 1.77 -11.11 4.44
N GLU A 43 0.52 -10.86 4.08
CA GLU A 43 0.06 -9.60 3.49
C GLU A 43 -0.64 -8.74 4.56
N PHE A 44 -0.36 -7.44 4.54
CA PHE A 44 -0.88 -6.46 5.47
C PHE A 44 -1.20 -5.16 4.73
N ASP A 45 -2.24 -4.48 5.18
CA ASP A 45 -2.51 -3.10 4.76
C ASP A 45 -1.46 -2.18 5.36
N LEU A 46 -0.94 -1.24 4.56
CA LEU A 46 0.03 -0.25 5.00
C LEU A 46 -0.68 1.09 5.20
N PRO A 47 -1.15 1.42 6.42
CA PRO A 47 -1.79 2.70 6.68
C PRO A 47 -0.75 3.82 6.61
N ILE A 48 -0.98 4.78 5.73
CA ILE A 48 -0.22 6.04 5.68
C ILE A 48 -1.16 7.16 6.12
N SER A 49 -0.91 7.73 7.30
CA SER A 49 -1.80 8.74 7.91
C SER A 49 -1.85 10.06 7.14
N ASP A 50 -0.79 10.38 6.40
CA ASP A 50 -0.74 11.57 5.53
C ASP A 50 -1.20 11.19 4.12
N ALA A 51 -2.36 11.72 3.72
CA ALA A 51 -2.96 11.41 2.42
C ALA A 51 -2.07 11.81 1.24
N ALA A 52 -1.37 12.95 1.33
CA ALA A 52 -0.49 13.40 0.25
C ALA A 52 0.74 12.49 0.11
N LEU A 53 1.29 12.03 1.23
CA LEU A 53 2.37 11.04 1.23
C LEU A 53 1.89 9.68 0.69
N GLY A 54 0.68 9.25 1.06
CA GLY A 54 0.07 8.02 0.56
C GLY A 54 -0.06 8.04 -0.96
N ASP A 55 -0.64 9.11 -1.51
CA ASP A 55 -0.78 9.31 -2.94
C ASP A 55 0.58 9.32 -3.66
N ALA A 56 1.58 9.99 -3.10
CA ALA A 56 2.93 10.05 -3.66
C ALA A 56 3.62 8.68 -3.67
N VAL A 57 3.47 7.88 -2.60
CA VAL A 57 4.02 6.52 -2.52
C VAL A 57 3.34 5.59 -3.53
N ILE A 58 2.00 5.65 -3.63
CA ILE A 58 1.22 4.87 -4.60
C ILE A 58 1.66 5.23 -6.04
N ALA A 59 1.76 6.53 -6.35
CA ALA A 59 2.21 6.99 -7.66
C ALA A 59 3.63 6.51 -7.98
N ARG A 60 4.55 6.59 -7.01
CA ARG A 60 5.93 6.12 -7.16
C ARG A 60 6.00 4.63 -7.40
N LEU A 61 5.28 3.83 -6.63
CA LEU A 61 5.24 2.37 -6.79
C LEU A 61 4.66 1.97 -8.15
N LYS A 62 3.59 2.64 -8.61
CA LYS A 62 3.06 2.44 -9.98
C LYS A 62 4.10 2.74 -11.05
N ALA A 63 4.83 3.85 -10.93
CA ALA A 63 5.89 4.20 -11.87
C ALA A 63 7.04 3.18 -11.90
N LEU A 64 7.25 2.45 -10.79
CA LEU A 64 8.24 1.37 -10.67
C LEU A 64 7.70 -0.01 -11.09
N GLY A 65 6.44 -0.10 -11.55
CA GLY A 65 5.85 -1.36 -12.00
C GLY A 65 5.37 -2.26 -10.87
N VAL A 66 4.93 -1.69 -9.74
CA VAL A 66 4.30 -2.45 -8.65
C VAL A 66 3.11 -3.25 -9.16
N ARG A 67 2.85 -4.40 -8.52
CA ARG A 67 1.68 -5.22 -8.82
C ARG A 67 0.40 -4.52 -8.36
N ILE A 68 -0.60 -4.46 -9.22
CA ILE A 68 -1.95 -3.98 -8.90
C ILE A 68 -2.90 -5.18 -8.93
N VAL A 69 -3.70 -5.33 -7.88
CA VAL A 69 -4.67 -6.41 -7.72
C VAL A 69 -6.05 -5.78 -7.69
N GLU A 70 -6.83 -6.01 -8.74
CA GLU A 70 -8.24 -5.58 -8.78
C GLU A 70 -9.05 -6.48 -7.84
N ILE A 71 -9.74 -5.88 -6.87
CA ILE A 71 -10.60 -6.56 -5.91
C ILE A 71 -12.05 -6.14 -6.11
N GLU A 72 -12.95 -7.12 -6.22
CA GLU A 72 -14.39 -6.86 -6.18
C GLU A 72 -14.75 -6.38 -4.77
N ALA A 73 -15.55 -5.31 -4.66
CA ALA A 73 -15.89 -4.62 -3.41
C ALA A 73 -16.54 -5.51 -2.33
N SER A 74 -16.81 -6.77 -2.63
CA SER A 74 -17.40 -7.78 -1.76
C SER A 74 -16.39 -8.49 -0.83
N ARG A 75 -15.07 -8.23 -0.95
CA ARG A 75 -14.03 -8.88 -0.12
C ARG A 75 -13.54 -8.03 1.07
N ALA A 76 -14.35 -7.07 1.54
CA ALA A 76 -14.20 -6.59 2.91
C ALA A 76 -14.77 -7.66 3.86
N VAL A 77 -13.98 -8.70 4.13
CA VAL A 77 -14.37 -9.71 5.11
C VAL A 77 -14.46 -8.99 6.46
N PRO A 78 -15.62 -8.97 7.15
CA PRO A 78 -15.66 -8.48 8.52
C PRO A 78 -14.80 -9.44 9.33
N THR A 79 -13.67 -8.97 9.85
CA THR A 79 -12.94 -9.67 10.90
C THR A 79 -13.95 -9.95 12.00
N SER A 80 -14.34 -11.22 12.15
CA SER A 80 -15.25 -11.68 13.17
C SER A 80 -14.82 -11.10 14.52
N MET A 81 -15.60 -10.18 15.05
CA MET A 81 -15.67 -9.93 16.49
C MET A 81 -16.29 -11.19 17.08
N ASP A 82 -15.43 -12.16 17.39
CA ASP A 82 -15.67 -13.14 18.44
C ASP A 82 -15.96 -12.37 19.73
N ASN A 83 -17.21 -12.41 20.17
CA ASN A 83 -17.59 -12.15 21.55
C ASN A 83 -17.98 -13.51 22.13
N SER A 84 -17.02 -14.13 22.81
CA SER A 84 -17.26 -15.24 23.75
C SER A 84 -17.19 -14.71 25.18
#